data_AF-A0A7J3MY05-F1
#
_entry.id   AF-A0A7J3MY05-F1
#
_cell.length_a   1.000
_cell.length_b   1.000
_cell.length_c   1.000
_cell.angle_alpha   90.00
_cell.angle_beta   90.00
_cell.angle_gamma   90.00
#
_symmetry.space_group_name_H-M   'P 1'
#
loop_
_entity.id
_entity.type
_entity.pdbx_description
1 polymer ?
#
loop_
_entity_poly.entity_id
_entity_poly.type
_entity_poly.pdbx_seq_one_letter_code
_entity_poly.pdbx_strand_id
1 'polypeptide(L)'
;MYVLGEIAMNIKRKRVTAIVNAWSRIVKENILTREQAVDILKKSYEEMGIEPIRGSSASPDLYDKDMASLYIIGKLGLAINEELAKEIIENIFSIEILLEKVVDIIKKVASYDELCRDYSEICKNLDDRLAARLLRYIFTMYYFGFIDRASYFEMLRKTYIVLRPLEETVKRFIRFVIAYEVGKKMSENEIKNKTSLNMVKNMIALDIGIPHTLPSTRYIIDVAKHFFEIPQNLVNSLKSENK
;
A
#
# COMPACT_ATOMS: atom_id res chain seq x y z
N MET A 1 -12.60 -27.66 4.91
CA MET A 1 -11.94 -26.56 5.65
C MET A 1 -11.07 -25.74 4.68
N TYR A 2 -11.69 -25.12 3.66
CA TYR A 2 -10.99 -24.42 2.55
C TYR A 2 -11.61 -23.05 2.18
N VAL A 3 -12.68 -22.62 2.86
CA VAL A 3 -13.53 -21.49 2.41
C VAL A 3 -12.99 -20.12 2.84
N LEU A 4 -12.14 -20.05 3.88
CA LEU A 4 -11.72 -18.77 4.47
C LEU A 4 -10.53 -18.11 3.75
N GLY A 5 -9.66 -18.90 3.13
CA GLY A 5 -8.62 -18.39 2.23
C GLY A 5 -9.17 -17.81 0.91
N GLU A 6 -10.35 -18.28 0.48
CA GLU A 6 -11.03 -17.85 -0.76
C GLU A 6 -11.56 -16.41 -0.72
N ILE A 7 -11.83 -15.87 0.47
CA ILE A 7 -12.57 -14.62 0.64
C ILE A 7 -11.66 -13.39 0.74
N ALA A 8 -10.52 -13.47 1.44
CA ALA A 8 -9.47 -12.45 1.33
C ALA A 8 -8.88 -12.39 -0.10
N MET A 9 -8.85 -13.55 -0.78
CA MET A 9 -8.60 -13.62 -2.23
C MET A 9 -9.63 -12.82 -3.03
N ASN A 10 -10.86 -12.65 -2.56
CA ASN A 10 -11.93 -12.00 -3.32
C ASN A 10 -11.67 -10.50 -3.53
N ILE A 11 -11.38 -9.72 -2.49
CA ILE A 11 -11.12 -8.27 -2.64
C ILE A 11 -9.84 -8.00 -3.43
N LYS A 12 -8.75 -8.72 -3.12
CA LYS A 12 -7.48 -8.56 -3.84
C LYS A 12 -7.63 -8.94 -5.32
N ARG A 13 -8.27 -10.07 -5.64
CA ARG A 13 -8.55 -10.47 -7.03
C ARG A 13 -9.45 -9.47 -7.74
N LYS A 14 -10.53 -9.00 -7.09
CA LYS A 14 -11.40 -7.95 -7.64
C LYS A 14 -10.63 -6.68 -7.98
N ARG A 15 -9.70 -6.24 -7.11
CA ARG A 15 -8.81 -5.09 -7.39
C ARG A 15 -7.95 -5.34 -8.63
N VAL A 16 -7.31 -6.51 -8.73
CA VAL A 16 -6.54 -6.88 -9.93
C VAL A 16 -7.42 -6.86 -11.18
N THR A 17 -8.61 -7.48 -11.13
CA THR A 17 -9.55 -7.48 -12.27
C THR A 17 -9.96 -6.07 -12.68
N ALA A 18 -10.29 -5.19 -11.73
CA ALA A 18 -10.63 -3.80 -12.03
C ALA A 18 -9.46 -3.05 -12.67
N ILE A 19 -8.23 -3.29 -12.19
CA ILE A 19 -7.03 -2.68 -12.76
C ILE A 19 -6.76 -3.19 -14.19
N VAL A 20 -6.94 -4.48 -14.45
CA VAL A 20 -6.81 -5.07 -15.80
C VAL A 20 -7.89 -4.51 -16.75
N ASN A 21 -9.11 -4.34 -16.25
CA ASN A 21 -10.19 -3.71 -17.01
C ASN A 21 -9.88 -2.23 -17.31
N ALA A 22 -9.32 -1.51 -16.34
CA ALA A 22 -8.88 -0.13 -16.53
C ALA A 22 -7.80 -0.04 -17.62
N TRP A 23 -6.80 -0.93 -17.59
CA TRP A 23 -5.79 -1.03 -18.64
C TRP A 23 -6.39 -1.29 -20.02
N SER A 24 -7.32 -2.24 -20.10
CA SER A 24 -8.02 -2.56 -21.36
C SER A 24 -8.71 -1.33 -21.96
N ARG A 25 -9.32 -0.48 -21.11
CA ARG A 25 -9.94 0.79 -21.53
C ARG A 25 -8.91 1.85 -21.92
N ILE A 26 -7.85 2.02 -21.13
CA ILE A 26 -6.76 2.97 -21.41
C ILE A 26 -6.16 2.73 -22.79
N VAL A 27 -5.88 1.46 -23.12
CA VAL A 27 -5.33 1.08 -24.43
C VAL A 27 -6.35 1.28 -25.53
N LYS A 28 -7.59 0.80 -25.36
CA LYS A 28 -8.64 0.88 -26.38
C LYS A 28 -9.06 2.32 -26.71
N GLU A 29 -9.16 3.17 -25.70
CA GLU A 29 -9.58 4.57 -25.82
C GLU A 29 -8.40 5.51 -26.13
N ASN A 30 -7.18 4.97 -26.25
CA ASN A 30 -5.94 5.71 -26.51
C ASN A 30 -5.76 6.90 -25.54
N ILE A 31 -5.84 6.61 -24.25
CA ILE A 31 -5.78 7.60 -23.19
C ILE A 31 -4.34 8.08 -23.02
N LEU A 32 -4.15 9.40 -22.99
CA LEU A 32 -2.82 10.00 -23.03
C LEU A 32 -2.51 10.85 -21.79
N THR A 33 -3.50 11.12 -20.93
CA THR A 33 -3.30 11.96 -19.73
C THR A 33 -3.59 11.21 -18.45
N ARG A 34 -2.97 11.68 -17.36
CA ARG A 34 -3.15 11.13 -16.02
C ARG A 34 -4.60 11.26 -15.55
N GLU A 35 -5.21 12.43 -15.74
CA GLU A 35 -6.58 12.71 -15.28
C GLU A 35 -7.58 11.72 -15.88
N GLN A 36 -7.45 11.47 -17.19
CA GLN A 36 -8.28 10.49 -17.88
C GLN A 36 -8.05 9.06 -17.36
N ALA A 37 -6.79 8.68 -17.10
CA ALA A 37 -6.47 7.37 -16.53
C ALA A 37 -7.03 7.21 -15.11
N VAL A 38 -6.99 8.26 -14.29
CA VAL A 38 -7.59 8.30 -12.95
C VAL A 38 -9.10 8.09 -13.03
N ASP A 39 -9.78 8.75 -13.97
CA ASP A 39 -11.22 8.59 -14.18
C ASP A 39 -11.59 7.16 -14.62
N ILE A 40 -10.78 6.55 -15.48
CA ILE A 40 -10.98 5.15 -15.90
C ILE A 40 -10.76 4.18 -14.74
N LEU A 41 -9.71 4.39 -13.95
CA LEU A 41 -9.45 3.58 -12.76
C LEU A 41 -10.61 3.67 -11.77
N LYS A 42 -11.12 4.89 -11.54
CA LYS A 42 -12.29 5.14 -10.70
C LYS A 42 -13.53 4.39 -11.18
N LYS A 43 -13.90 4.54 -12.46
CA LYS A 43 -15.05 3.82 -13.05
C LYS A 43 -14.90 2.31 -12.90
N SER A 44 -13.70 1.78 -13.14
CA SER A 44 -13.44 0.34 -13.07
C SER A 44 -13.58 -0.22 -11.64
N TYR A 45 -13.20 0.56 -10.62
CA TYR A 45 -13.42 0.20 -9.23
C TYR A 45 -14.90 0.30 -8.82
N GLU A 46 -15.58 1.36 -9.22
CA GLU A 46 -17.01 1.58 -8.93
C GLU A 46 -17.89 0.48 -9.53
N GLU A 47 -17.65 0.08 -10.77
CA GLU A 47 -18.36 -1.02 -11.45
C GLU A 47 -18.20 -2.37 -10.72
N MET A 48 -17.09 -2.56 -10.02
CA MET A 48 -16.82 -3.78 -9.26
C MET A 48 -17.20 -3.67 -7.77
N GLY A 49 -17.73 -2.52 -7.33
CA GLY A 49 -18.12 -2.27 -5.95
C GLY A 49 -16.94 -2.35 -4.97
N ILE A 50 -15.75 -1.95 -5.40
CA ILE A 50 -14.53 -1.99 -4.58
C ILE A 50 -13.90 -0.59 -4.46
N GLU A 51 -13.11 -0.40 -3.42
CA GLU A 51 -12.37 0.84 -3.20
C GLU A 51 -10.85 0.62 -3.40
N PRO A 52 -10.11 1.68 -3.79
CA PRO A 52 -8.67 1.72 -3.73
C PRO A 52 -8.07 1.28 -2.38
N ILE A 53 -6.78 0.90 -2.39
CA ILE A 53 -6.04 0.67 -1.14
C ILE A 53 -6.07 1.96 -0.30
N ARG A 54 -6.52 1.90 0.96
CA ARG A 54 -6.54 3.04 1.88
C ARG A 54 -6.40 2.67 3.34
N GLY A 55 -6.00 3.65 4.15
CA GLY A 55 -6.09 3.58 5.61
C GLY A 55 -7.51 3.89 6.11
N SER A 56 -7.62 4.39 7.34
CA SER A 56 -8.93 4.65 7.97
C SER A 56 -9.76 5.76 7.32
N SER A 57 -9.14 6.67 6.56
CA SER A 57 -9.83 7.79 5.89
C SER A 57 -9.73 7.70 4.37
N ALA A 58 -10.79 8.15 3.69
CA ALA A 58 -10.80 8.36 2.25
C ALA A 58 -10.44 9.82 1.95
N SER A 59 -9.26 10.05 1.38
CA SER A 59 -8.87 11.40 0.94
C SER A 59 -9.46 11.72 -0.45
N PRO A 60 -9.67 13.00 -0.80
CA PRO A 60 -10.23 13.38 -2.11
C PRO A 60 -9.41 12.87 -3.30
N ASP A 61 -8.10 12.74 -3.14
CA ASP A 61 -7.13 12.26 -4.13
C ASP A 61 -6.87 10.73 -4.03
N LEU A 62 -7.83 9.96 -3.48
CA LEU A 62 -7.63 8.54 -3.22
C LEU A 62 -7.30 7.73 -4.49
N TYR A 63 -8.01 7.97 -5.58
CA TYR A 63 -7.79 7.27 -6.85
C TYR A 63 -6.47 7.68 -7.52
N ASP A 64 -6.11 8.96 -7.45
CA ASP A 64 -4.79 9.44 -7.90
C ASP A 64 -3.65 8.77 -7.14
N LYS A 65 -3.80 8.58 -5.82
CA LYS A 65 -2.85 7.86 -4.99
C LYS A 65 -2.75 6.37 -5.34
N ASP A 66 -3.80 5.78 -5.91
CA ASP A 66 -3.85 4.37 -6.29
C ASP A 66 -3.47 4.13 -7.76
N MET A 67 -3.09 5.18 -8.50
CA MET A 67 -2.38 5.05 -9.78
C MET A 67 -1.10 4.22 -9.64
N ALA A 68 -0.51 4.17 -8.44
CA ALA A 68 0.57 3.22 -8.12
C ALA A 68 0.16 1.75 -8.38
N SER A 69 -1.07 1.36 -8.03
CA SER A 69 -1.59 0.01 -8.29
C SER A 69 -1.76 -0.26 -9.78
N LEU A 70 -2.29 0.73 -10.52
CA LEU A 70 -2.41 0.67 -11.98
C LEU A 70 -1.03 0.52 -12.65
N TYR A 71 -0.06 1.37 -12.28
CA TYR A 71 1.31 1.32 -12.79
C TYR A 71 2.00 -0.01 -12.49
N ILE A 72 1.99 -0.46 -11.23
CA ILE A 72 2.69 -1.67 -10.79
C ILE A 72 2.12 -2.90 -11.49
N ILE A 73 0.80 -3.07 -11.53
CA ILE A 73 0.17 -4.22 -12.22
C ILE A 73 0.39 -4.13 -13.72
N GLY A 74 0.30 -2.94 -14.31
CA GLY A 74 0.57 -2.75 -15.73
C GLY A 74 2.00 -3.15 -16.10
N LYS A 75 2.98 -2.56 -15.42
CA LYS A 75 4.40 -2.76 -15.71
C LYS A 75 4.87 -4.17 -15.36
N LEU A 76 4.63 -4.62 -14.12
CA LEU A 76 5.18 -5.90 -13.63
C LEU A 76 4.29 -7.10 -13.92
N GLY A 77 2.98 -6.89 -14.10
CA GLY A 77 2.01 -7.95 -14.34
C GLY A 77 1.62 -8.14 -15.81
N LEU A 78 1.58 -7.04 -16.59
CA LEU A 78 1.11 -7.04 -17.98
C LEU A 78 2.19 -6.64 -18.99
N ALA A 79 3.41 -6.27 -18.55
CA ALA A 79 4.51 -5.84 -19.41
C ALA A 79 4.16 -4.70 -20.39
N ILE A 80 3.23 -3.81 -20.02
CA ILE A 80 2.76 -2.70 -20.88
C ILE A 80 3.88 -1.76 -21.36
N ASN A 81 5.01 -1.74 -20.66
CA ASN A 81 6.17 -0.93 -21.00
C ASN A 81 6.91 -1.44 -22.23
N GLU A 82 6.60 -2.65 -22.67
CA GLU A 82 7.09 -3.24 -23.92
C GLU A 82 6.08 -3.00 -25.06
N GLU A 83 4.80 -2.81 -24.74
CA GLU A 83 3.70 -2.68 -25.70
C GLU A 83 3.33 -1.23 -26.03
N LEU A 84 3.46 -0.31 -25.08
CA LEU A 84 3.08 1.09 -25.24
C LEU A 84 4.29 2.01 -25.46
N ALA A 85 4.06 3.08 -26.23
CA ALA A 85 5.05 4.13 -26.41
C ALA A 85 5.44 4.75 -25.06
N LYS A 86 6.75 4.95 -24.87
CA LYS A 86 7.33 5.43 -23.62
C LYS A 86 6.73 6.78 -23.19
N GLU A 87 6.46 7.66 -24.13
CA GLU A 87 5.89 8.99 -23.90
C GLU A 87 4.50 8.90 -23.26
N ILE A 88 3.69 7.90 -23.63
CA ILE A 88 2.35 7.68 -23.05
C ILE A 88 2.48 7.29 -21.58
N ILE A 89 3.42 6.37 -21.29
CA ILE A 89 3.67 5.92 -19.92
C ILE A 89 4.19 7.07 -19.07
N GLU A 90 5.12 7.87 -19.59
CA GLU A 90 5.65 9.04 -18.88
C GLU A 90 4.58 10.11 -18.62
N ASN A 91 3.70 10.37 -19.58
CA ASN A 91 2.60 11.34 -19.43
C ASN A 91 1.60 10.93 -18.34
N ILE A 92 1.27 9.64 -18.23
CA ILE A 92 0.30 9.14 -17.26
C ILE A 92 0.95 8.90 -15.88
N PHE A 93 2.17 8.36 -15.85
CA PHE A 93 2.81 7.78 -14.67
C PHE A 93 4.11 8.46 -14.24
N SER A 94 4.35 9.71 -14.63
CA SER A 94 5.55 10.48 -14.21
C SER A 94 5.85 10.39 -12.71
N ILE A 95 4.82 10.42 -11.87
CA ILE A 95 4.96 10.28 -10.41
C ILE A 95 5.40 8.86 -10.04
N GLU A 96 4.75 7.83 -10.56
CA GLU A 96 5.06 6.44 -10.22
C GLU A 96 6.45 6.03 -10.72
N ILE A 97 6.88 6.55 -11.88
CA ILE A 97 8.25 6.42 -12.40
C ILE A 97 9.26 7.06 -11.44
N LEU A 98 8.96 8.27 -10.93
CA LEU A 98 9.79 8.91 -9.92
C LEU A 98 9.85 8.07 -8.63
N LEU A 99 8.73 7.54 -8.15
CA LEU A 99 8.67 6.70 -6.95
C LEU A 99 9.51 5.43 -7.11
N GLU A 100 9.41 4.77 -8.27
CA GLU A 100 10.22 3.61 -8.61
C GLU A 100 11.72 3.93 -8.56
N LYS A 101 12.13 5.04 -9.19
CA LYS A 101 13.51 5.53 -9.13
C LYS A 101 13.95 5.77 -7.68
N VAL A 102 13.11 6.37 -6.86
CA VAL A 102 13.40 6.61 -5.44
C VAL A 102 13.53 5.30 -4.66
N VAL A 103 12.69 4.29 -4.93
CA VAL A 103 12.85 2.95 -4.34
C VAL A 103 14.22 2.37 -4.66
N ASP A 104 14.67 2.45 -5.91
CA ASP A 104 15.98 1.92 -6.31
C ASP A 104 17.15 2.72 -5.74
N ILE A 105 16.98 4.01 -5.50
CA ILE A 105 17.96 4.84 -4.79
C ILE A 105 18.03 4.42 -3.31
N ILE A 106 16.88 4.27 -2.63
CA ILE A 106 16.82 3.83 -1.23
C ILE A 106 17.48 2.47 -1.07
N LYS A 107 17.37 1.55 -2.05
CA LYS A 107 18.09 0.27 -2.02
C LYS A 107 19.60 0.42 -2.03
N LYS A 108 20.16 1.51 -2.57
CA LYS A 108 21.61 1.70 -2.74
C LYS A 108 22.24 2.48 -1.59
N VAL A 109 21.55 3.50 -1.08
CA VAL A 109 22.08 4.37 -0.02
C VAL A 109 21.86 3.80 1.38
N ALA A 110 22.72 4.15 2.33
CA ALA A 110 22.65 3.70 3.72
C ALA A 110 22.06 4.76 4.68
N SER A 111 22.04 6.03 4.30
CA SER A 111 21.61 7.14 5.18
C SER A 111 20.98 8.32 4.43
N TYR A 112 20.36 9.23 5.19
CA TYR A 112 19.85 10.50 4.67
C TYR A 112 20.98 11.39 4.10
N ASP A 113 22.13 11.44 4.77
CA ASP A 113 23.26 12.26 4.32
C ASP A 113 23.81 11.77 2.97
N GLU A 114 23.89 10.45 2.79
CA GLU A 114 24.27 9.83 1.52
C GLU A 114 23.24 10.11 0.42
N LEU A 115 21.93 10.02 0.73
CA LEU A 115 20.87 10.42 -0.19
C LEU A 115 21.04 11.87 -0.67
N CYS A 116 21.31 12.80 0.25
CA CYS A 116 21.45 14.22 -0.09
C CYS A 116 22.74 14.55 -0.84
N ARG A 117 23.82 13.82 -0.57
CA ARG A 117 25.10 13.97 -1.28
C ARG A 117 25.01 13.42 -2.71
N ASP A 118 24.52 12.20 -2.87
CA ASP A 118 24.62 11.46 -4.13
C ASP A 118 23.37 11.66 -5.02
N TYR A 119 22.24 12.08 -4.43
CA TYR A 119 20.95 12.31 -5.12
C TYR A 119 20.29 13.61 -4.65
N SER A 120 21.05 14.71 -4.70
CA SER A 120 20.63 16.01 -4.16
C SER A 120 19.27 16.53 -4.65
N GLU A 121 18.90 16.27 -5.91
CA GLU A 121 17.59 16.65 -6.47
C GLU A 121 16.43 15.92 -5.79
N ILE A 122 16.60 14.63 -5.50
CA ILE A 122 15.61 13.83 -4.78
C ILE A 122 15.50 14.31 -3.34
N CYS A 123 16.63 14.52 -2.67
CA CYS A 123 16.65 15.01 -1.30
C CYS A 123 15.97 16.38 -1.16
N LYS A 124 16.21 17.33 -2.08
CA LYS A 124 15.58 18.66 -2.05
C LYS A 124 14.05 18.62 -2.20
N ASN A 125 13.54 17.67 -2.97
CA ASN A 125 12.11 17.52 -3.24
C ASN A 125 11.42 16.55 -2.27
N LEU A 126 12.14 16.05 -1.26
CA LEU A 126 11.62 15.08 -0.33
C LEU A 126 10.73 15.78 0.71
N ASP A 127 9.44 15.49 0.67
CA ASP A 127 8.44 15.98 1.61
C ASP A 127 7.53 14.86 2.13
N ASP A 128 6.64 15.19 3.08
CA ASP A 128 5.68 14.23 3.64
C ASP A 128 4.79 13.60 2.56
N ARG A 129 4.44 14.33 1.50
CA ARG A 129 3.57 13.86 0.43
C ARG A 129 4.28 12.80 -0.41
N LEU A 130 5.51 13.04 -0.83
CA LEU A 130 6.33 12.12 -1.60
C LEU A 130 6.67 10.88 -0.76
N ALA A 131 7.04 11.06 0.51
CA ALA A 131 7.30 9.95 1.43
C ALA A 131 6.05 9.06 1.62
N ALA A 132 4.87 9.66 1.80
CA ALA A 132 3.63 8.89 1.91
C ALA A 132 3.28 8.12 0.62
N ARG A 133 3.51 8.72 -0.55
CA ARG A 133 3.31 8.04 -1.85
C ARG A 133 4.31 6.91 -2.05
N LEU A 134 5.57 7.11 -1.69
CA LEU A 134 6.62 6.10 -1.75
C LEU A 134 6.30 4.89 -0.87
N LEU A 135 5.93 5.13 0.39
CA LEU A 135 5.54 4.07 1.31
C LEU A 135 4.32 3.30 0.80
N ARG A 136 3.35 4.00 0.20
CA ARG A 136 2.20 3.35 -0.46
C ARG A 136 2.65 2.51 -1.65
N TYR A 137 3.53 3.01 -2.50
CA TYR A 137 4.08 2.28 -3.64
C TYR A 137 4.76 0.96 -3.20
N ILE A 138 5.61 1.03 -2.16
CA ILE A 138 6.27 -0.14 -1.57
C ILE A 138 5.24 -1.13 -1.00
N PHE A 139 4.24 -0.63 -0.27
CA PHE A 139 3.15 -1.47 0.22
C PHE A 139 2.35 -2.10 -0.93
N THR A 140 2.11 -1.40 -2.03
CA THR A 140 1.37 -1.91 -3.19
C THR A 140 2.11 -3.08 -3.83
N MET A 141 3.44 -3.00 -3.97
CA MET A 141 4.25 -4.14 -4.44
C MET A 141 4.08 -5.37 -3.53
N TYR A 142 4.15 -5.17 -2.21
CA TYR A 142 3.93 -6.25 -1.23
C TYR A 142 2.50 -6.79 -1.27
N TYR A 143 1.51 -5.91 -1.26
CA TYR A 143 0.09 -6.24 -1.28
C TYR A 143 -0.27 -7.10 -2.48
N PHE A 144 0.25 -6.78 -3.68
CA PHE A 144 0.01 -7.59 -4.87
C PHE A 144 0.89 -8.83 -4.98
N GLY A 145 1.96 -8.94 -4.20
CA GLY A 145 2.81 -10.13 -4.10
C GLY A 145 4.03 -10.10 -5.01
N PHE A 146 4.44 -8.91 -5.47
CA PHE A 146 5.67 -8.74 -6.24
C PHE A 146 6.93 -8.77 -5.37
N ILE A 147 6.77 -8.54 -4.07
CA ILE A 147 7.83 -8.72 -3.06
C ILE A 147 7.26 -9.48 -1.87
N ASP A 148 8.09 -10.29 -1.22
CA ASP A 148 7.73 -11.02 0.00
C ASP A 148 7.76 -10.13 1.25
N ARG A 149 7.28 -10.67 2.38
CA ARG A 149 7.18 -9.95 3.66
C ARG A 149 8.55 -9.54 4.23
N ALA A 150 9.56 -10.41 4.09
CA ALA A 150 10.90 -10.11 4.62
C ALA A 150 11.53 -8.96 3.82
N SER A 151 11.49 -9.05 2.49
CA SER A 151 11.94 -7.99 1.58
C SER A 151 11.19 -6.67 1.84
N TYR A 152 9.87 -6.74 2.08
CA TYR A 152 9.06 -5.56 2.40
C TYR A 152 9.49 -4.91 3.73
N PHE A 153 9.66 -5.70 4.80
CA PHE A 153 10.04 -5.17 6.11
C PHE A 153 11.47 -4.64 6.13
N GLU A 154 12.38 -5.24 5.38
CA GLU A 154 13.71 -4.68 5.15
C GLU A 154 13.62 -3.31 4.49
N MET A 155 12.81 -3.18 3.42
CA MET A 155 12.61 -1.91 2.74
C MET A 155 12.05 -0.84 3.68
N LEU A 156 11.06 -1.16 4.52
CA LEU A 156 10.49 -0.22 5.49
C LEU A 156 11.54 0.30 6.48
N ARG A 157 12.40 -0.57 7.01
CA ARG A 157 13.51 -0.15 7.89
C ARG A 157 14.48 0.76 7.16
N LYS A 158 14.84 0.40 5.92
CA LYS A 158 15.75 1.19 5.11
C LYS A 158 15.17 2.56 4.81
N THR A 159 13.89 2.63 4.43
CA THR A 159 13.16 3.88 4.25
C THR A 159 13.11 4.70 5.55
N TYR A 160 12.92 4.09 6.72
CA TYR A 160 12.96 4.80 8.01
C TYR A 160 14.32 5.45 8.29
N ILE A 161 15.42 4.76 7.99
CA ILE A 161 16.79 5.28 8.17
C ILE A 161 17.08 6.40 7.16
N VAL A 162 16.75 6.17 5.89
CA VAL A 162 17.07 7.10 4.79
C VAL A 162 16.18 8.33 4.81
N LEU A 163 14.91 8.21 5.24
CA LEU A 163 13.98 9.33 5.36
C LEU A 163 13.87 9.85 6.81
N ARG A 164 14.97 9.84 7.57
CA ARG A 164 14.99 10.25 8.99
C ARG A 164 14.28 11.58 9.27
N PRO A 165 14.44 12.66 8.47
CA PRO A 165 13.74 13.92 8.75
C PRO A 165 12.21 13.83 8.64
N LEU A 166 11.69 12.82 7.96
CA LEU A 166 10.25 12.55 7.77
C LEU A 166 9.78 11.37 8.61
N GLU A 167 10.44 11.09 9.73
CA GLU A 167 10.19 9.90 10.54
C GLU A 167 8.74 9.76 10.98
N GLU A 168 8.04 10.85 11.29
CA GLU A 168 6.64 10.80 11.71
C GLU A 168 5.71 10.35 10.60
N THR A 169 6.00 10.69 9.34
CA THR A 169 5.28 10.16 8.18
C THR A 169 5.51 8.67 8.02
N VAL A 170 6.76 8.22 8.17
CA VAL A 170 7.08 6.79 8.15
C VAL A 170 6.36 6.06 9.28
N LYS A 171 6.47 6.52 10.53
CA LYS A 171 5.80 5.90 11.71
C LYS A 171 4.28 5.85 11.56
N ARG A 172 3.65 6.91 11.01
CA ARG A 172 2.21 6.91 10.69
C ARG A 172 1.86 5.82 9.68
N PHE A 173 2.69 5.63 8.67
CA PHE A 173 2.48 4.55 7.70
C PHE A 173 2.72 3.16 8.32
N ILE A 174 3.71 2.98 9.18
CA ILE A 174 3.94 1.72 9.88
C ILE A 174 2.74 1.33 10.75
N ARG A 175 2.06 2.29 11.40
CA ARG A 175 0.78 2.03 12.09
C ARG A 175 -0.27 1.41 11.16
N PHE A 176 -0.36 1.88 9.92
CA PHE A 176 -1.21 1.30 8.88
C PHE A 176 -0.76 -0.12 8.51
N VAL A 177 0.55 -0.35 8.33
CA VAL A 177 1.09 -1.68 8.01
C VAL A 177 0.79 -2.70 9.11
N ILE A 178 1.03 -2.32 10.38
CA ILE A 178 0.70 -3.18 11.53
C ILE A 178 -0.80 -3.48 11.55
N ALA A 179 -1.65 -2.46 11.32
CA ALA A 179 -3.10 -2.66 11.26
C ALA A 179 -3.52 -3.63 10.13
N TYR A 180 -2.91 -3.53 8.96
CA TYR A 180 -3.12 -4.46 7.85
C TYR A 180 -2.70 -5.90 8.21
N GLU A 181 -1.48 -6.08 8.73
CA GLU A 181 -0.95 -7.42 9.08
C GLU A 181 -1.76 -8.07 10.22
N VAL A 182 -2.15 -7.30 11.24
CA VAL A 182 -3.06 -7.78 12.29
C VAL A 182 -4.42 -8.14 11.68
N GLY A 183 -4.95 -7.31 10.78
CA GLY A 183 -6.20 -7.57 10.07
C GLY A 183 -6.19 -8.89 9.30
N LYS A 184 -5.09 -9.20 8.62
CA LYS A 184 -4.88 -10.48 7.94
C LYS A 184 -5.01 -11.65 8.93
N LYS A 185 -4.32 -11.57 10.07
CA LYS A 185 -4.38 -12.57 11.15
C LYS A 185 -5.76 -12.71 11.78
N MET A 186 -6.52 -11.62 11.88
CA MET A 186 -7.93 -11.64 12.31
C MET A 186 -8.79 -12.42 11.32
N SER A 187 -8.61 -12.20 10.02
CA SER A 187 -9.36 -12.91 8.97
C SER A 187 -9.03 -14.40 8.89
N GLU A 188 -7.80 -14.77 9.28
CA GLU A 188 -7.32 -16.16 9.36
C GLU A 188 -7.76 -16.88 10.65
N ASN A 189 -8.57 -16.24 11.52
CA ASN A 189 -8.99 -16.73 12.84
C ASN A 189 -7.84 -17.01 13.82
N GLU A 190 -6.67 -16.39 13.63
CA GLU A 190 -5.53 -16.51 14.54
C GLU A 190 -5.67 -15.61 15.79
N ILE A 191 -6.56 -14.62 15.74
CA ILE A 191 -6.85 -13.70 16.85
C ILE A 191 -8.24 -14.00 17.40
N LYS A 192 -8.32 -14.34 18.70
CA LYS A 192 -9.57 -14.75 19.37
C LYS A 192 -10.07 -13.76 20.40
N ASN A 193 -9.17 -12.93 20.95
CA ASN A 193 -9.45 -11.99 22.04
C ASN A 193 -8.42 -10.85 22.09
N LYS A 194 -8.64 -9.87 22.97
CA LYS A 194 -7.77 -8.68 23.14
C LYS A 194 -6.32 -9.03 23.50
N THR A 195 -6.11 -10.07 24.30
CA THR A 195 -4.78 -10.56 24.67
C THR A 195 -4.02 -11.04 23.44
N SER A 196 -4.61 -11.95 22.65
CA SER A 196 -4.01 -12.43 21.40
C SER A 196 -3.77 -11.30 20.39
N LEU A 197 -4.70 -10.34 20.30
CA LEU A 197 -4.52 -9.15 19.44
C LEU A 197 -3.30 -8.33 19.87
N ASN A 198 -3.15 -8.06 21.16
CA ASN A 198 -2.01 -7.30 21.67
C ASN A 198 -0.69 -8.07 21.48
N MET A 199 -0.67 -9.39 21.66
CA MET A 199 0.52 -10.21 21.39
C MET A 199 0.93 -10.13 19.92
N VAL A 200 0.00 -10.39 18.99
CA VAL A 200 0.26 -10.37 17.54
C VAL A 200 0.71 -8.98 17.09
N LYS A 201 0.03 -7.92 17.55
CA LYS A 201 0.40 -6.53 17.25
C LYS A 201 1.83 -6.19 17.71
N ASN A 202 2.23 -6.60 18.92
CA ASN A 202 3.58 -6.38 19.42
C ASN A 202 4.62 -7.20 18.64
N MET A 203 4.32 -8.46 18.32
CA MET A 203 5.19 -9.31 17.51
C MET A 203 5.45 -8.71 16.14
N ILE A 204 4.42 -8.24 15.43
CA ILE A 204 4.57 -7.57 14.13
C ILE A 204 5.39 -6.28 14.26
N ALA A 205 5.18 -5.49 15.32
CA ALA A 205 5.97 -4.27 15.54
C ALA A 205 7.46 -4.59 15.78
N LEU A 206 7.77 -5.67 16.49
CA LEU A 206 9.14 -6.18 16.66
C LEU A 206 9.72 -6.67 15.34
N ASP A 207 8.94 -7.43 14.55
CA ASP A 207 9.33 -7.90 13.22
C ASP A 207 9.61 -6.77 12.24
N ILE A 208 8.97 -5.60 12.39
CA ILE A 208 9.25 -4.41 11.57
C ILE A 208 10.45 -3.65 12.12
N GLY A 209 10.64 -3.61 13.44
CA GLY A 209 11.81 -3.02 14.08
C GLY A 209 11.86 -1.49 14.04
N ILE A 210 10.70 -0.81 13.96
CA ILE A 210 10.59 0.66 14.00
C ILE A 210 9.80 1.07 15.26
N PRO A 211 10.38 1.91 16.14
CA PRO A 211 9.80 2.20 17.46
C PRO A 211 8.57 3.12 17.40
N HIS A 212 7.75 3.09 18.45
CA HIS A 212 6.58 3.96 18.67
C HIS A 212 5.48 3.91 17.58
N THR A 213 5.26 2.72 17.01
CA THR A 213 4.37 2.50 15.86
C THR A 213 3.11 1.69 16.18
N LEU A 214 2.80 1.39 17.45
CA LEU A 214 1.65 0.55 17.78
C LEU A 214 0.32 1.27 17.54
N PRO A 215 -0.57 0.75 16.68
CA PRO A 215 -1.90 1.31 16.49
C PRO A 215 -2.88 0.94 17.62
N SER A 216 -3.96 1.72 17.73
CA SER A 216 -5.09 1.41 18.60
C SER A 216 -5.95 0.28 18.01
N THR A 217 -6.65 -0.48 18.86
CA THR A 217 -7.56 -1.55 18.40
C THR A 217 -8.62 -1.04 17.44
N ARG A 218 -9.17 0.16 17.70
CA ARG A 218 -10.14 0.80 16.80
C ARG A 218 -9.55 1.03 15.41
N TYR A 219 -8.35 1.60 15.33
CA TYR A 219 -7.67 1.85 14.06
C TYR A 219 -7.38 0.55 13.29
N ILE A 220 -6.98 -0.51 14.00
CA ILE A 220 -6.78 -1.84 13.40
C ILE A 220 -8.07 -2.33 12.74
N ILE A 221 -9.18 -2.29 13.47
CA ILE A 221 -10.49 -2.72 12.96
C ILE A 221 -10.91 -1.88 11.75
N ASP A 222 -10.73 -0.56 11.82
CA ASP A 222 -11.14 0.35 10.75
C ASP A 222 -10.33 0.10 9.47
N VAL A 223 -9.01 -0.10 9.56
CA VAL A 223 -8.17 -0.44 8.41
C VAL A 223 -8.50 -1.83 7.88
N ALA A 224 -8.54 -2.84 8.74
CA ALA A 224 -8.63 -4.23 8.33
C ALA A 224 -9.90 -4.56 7.53
N LYS A 225 -11.02 -3.89 7.82
CA LYS A 225 -12.29 -4.03 7.07
C LYS A 225 -12.20 -3.62 5.60
N HIS A 226 -11.22 -2.82 5.21
CA HIS A 226 -11.00 -2.43 3.80
C HIS A 226 -10.26 -3.50 2.99
N PHE A 227 -9.72 -4.53 3.64
CA PHE A 227 -8.90 -5.56 3.02
C PHE A 227 -9.44 -6.96 3.25
N PHE A 228 -10.16 -7.18 4.35
CA PHE A 228 -10.56 -8.50 4.79
C PHE A 228 -11.99 -8.52 5.34
N GLU A 229 -12.65 -9.66 5.19
CA GLU A 229 -13.85 -9.97 5.94
C GLU A 229 -13.45 -10.43 7.35
N ILE A 230 -13.89 -9.69 8.36
CA ILE A 230 -13.55 -9.96 9.76
C ILE A 230 -14.80 -10.45 10.48
N PRO A 231 -14.73 -11.57 11.24
CA PRO A 231 -15.87 -12.06 12.01
C PRO A 231 -16.45 -10.98 12.94
N GLN A 232 -17.74 -10.70 12.80
CA GLN A 232 -18.39 -9.59 13.54
C GLN A 232 -18.45 -9.86 15.05
N ASN A 233 -18.53 -11.13 15.46
CA ASN A 233 -18.40 -11.55 16.86
C ASN A 233 -17.04 -11.13 17.47
N LEU A 234 -15.93 -11.29 16.73
CA LEU A 234 -14.61 -10.84 17.15
C LEU A 234 -14.54 -9.31 17.23
N VAL A 235 -15.11 -8.60 16.25
CA VAL A 235 -15.16 -7.13 16.28
C VAL A 235 -15.92 -6.63 17.52
N ASN A 236 -17.03 -7.29 17.87
CA ASN A 236 -17.85 -6.92 19.01
C ASN A 236 -17.13 -7.18 20.34
N SER A 237 -16.47 -8.34 20.49
CA SER A 237 -15.72 -8.68 21.72
C SER A 237 -14.55 -7.72 21.96
N LEU A 238 -13.86 -7.30 20.90
CA LEU A 238 -12.76 -6.34 20.99
C LEU A 238 -13.23 -4.92 21.34
N LYS A 239 -14.51 -4.59 21.07
CA LYS A 239 -15.11 -3.29 21.39
C LYS A 239 -15.70 -3.23 22.80
N SER A 240 -16.26 -4.33 23.31
CA SER A 240 -16.93 -4.37 24.61
C SER A 240 -16.00 -4.22 25.80
N GLU A 241 -14.73 -4.61 25.68
CA GLU A 241 -13.70 -4.49 26.74
C GLU A 241 -13.04 -3.09 26.82
N ASN A 242 -13.70 -2.05 26.30
CA ASN A 242 -13.29 -0.64 26.43
C ASN A 242 -14.31 0.20 27.23
N LYS A 243 -15.29 -0.45 27.86
CA LYS A 243 -16.06 0.09 28.99
C LYS A 243 -15.47 -0.44 30.27
#